data_AF-A0A836CMN5-F1
#
_entry.id   AF-A0A836CMN5-F1
#
_cell.length_a   1.000
_cell.length_b   1.000
_cell.length_c   1.000
_cell.angle_alpha   90.00
_cell.angle_beta   90.00
_cell.angle_gamma   90.00
#
_symmetry.space_group_name_H-M   'P 1'
#
loop_
_entity.id
_entity.type
_entity.pdbx_description
1 polymer ?
#
loop_
_entity_poly.entity_id
_entity_poly.type
_entity_poly.pdbx_seq_one_letter_code
_entity_poly.pdbx_strand_id
1 'polypeptide(L)'
;QRLCSTGCGRRAALERPGEPGVLYCRQCGGAQAVDVTHAKCAGGCGKRPHFERPGEPGNIYCRACGGAGAVDVKNVKCAGGCGKTPCFERPGERGVLFCRSCGGADAVDVKNVKCAGGCGKTPCFERPGERDILYCRDCGGTEAVDVSHIKCAGGCGTRPSVEKPGEPGVLFCRTCGGEEAINV
;
A
#
# COMPACT_ATOMS: atom_id res chain seq x y z
N GLN A 1 8.40 4.54 -12.56
CA GLN A 1 7.25 4.01 -13.34
C GLN A 1 7.61 2.59 -13.76
N ARG A 2 6.79 1.57 -13.50
CA ARG A 2 7.11 0.17 -13.84
C ARG A 2 7.05 -0.03 -15.36
N LEU A 3 8.08 -0.64 -15.94
CA LEU A 3 8.13 -1.01 -17.36
C LEU A 3 7.55 -2.41 -17.56
N CYS A 4 7.04 -2.68 -18.75
CA CYS A 4 6.45 -3.95 -19.14
C CYS A 4 7.47 -5.08 -19.04
N SER A 5 7.12 -6.18 -18.37
CA SER A 5 8.01 -7.34 -18.14
C SER A 5 8.44 -8.06 -19.42
N THR A 6 7.74 -7.85 -20.54
CA THR A 6 8.14 -8.39 -21.85
C THR A 6 9.31 -7.64 -22.51
N GLY A 7 9.87 -6.61 -21.86
CA GLY A 7 10.99 -5.86 -22.43
C GLY A 7 10.62 -4.91 -23.58
N CYS A 8 9.33 -4.73 -23.88
CA CYS A 8 8.88 -3.88 -25.00
C CYS A 8 9.07 -2.35 -24.80
N GLY A 9 9.75 -1.92 -23.73
CA GLY A 9 10.01 -0.51 -23.42
C GLY A 9 8.79 0.33 -23.02
N ARG A 10 7.59 -0.25 -22.99
CA ARG A 10 6.36 0.45 -22.61
C ARG A 10 6.07 0.37 -21.13
N ARG A 11 5.24 1.29 -20.64
CA ARG A 11 4.80 1.32 -19.25
C ARG A 11 3.84 0.16 -18.98
N ALA A 12 4.08 -0.54 -17.86
CA ALA A 12 3.16 -1.54 -17.35
C ALA A 12 1.89 -0.84 -16.83
N ALA A 13 0.74 -1.39 -17.18
CA ALA A 13 -0.59 -0.88 -16.86
C ALA A 13 -1.59 -2.00 -16.52
N LEU A 14 -1.29 -3.24 -16.91
CA LEU A 14 -2.14 -4.40 -16.79
C LEU A 14 -1.55 -5.45 -15.86
N GLU A 15 -2.43 -6.18 -15.19
CA GLU A 15 -2.14 -7.35 -14.38
C GLU A 15 -2.83 -8.59 -14.99
N ARG A 16 -2.17 -9.74 -14.95
CA ARG A 16 -2.75 -11.01 -15.41
C ARG A 16 -3.31 -11.81 -14.23
N PRO A 17 -4.35 -12.63 -14.44
CA PRO A 17 -4.87 -13.49 -13.39
C PRO A 17 -3.76 -14.40 -12.82
N GLY A 18 -3.56 -14.37 -11.50
CA GLY A 18 -2.58 -15.21 -10.80
C GLY A 18 -1.15 -14.64 -10.73
N GLU A 19 -0.89 -13.45 -11.27
CA GLU A 19 0.42 -12.80 -11.17
C GLU A 19 0.35 -11.57 -10.26
N PRO A 20 1.32 -11.39 -9.33
CA PRO A 20 1.30 -10.24 -8.44
C PRO A 20 1.64 -8.93 -9.18
N GLY A 21 0.64 -8.07 -9.31
CA GLY A 21 0.81 -6.65 -9.63
C GLY A 21 0.92 -6.28 -11.11
N VAL A 22 1.22 -5.00 -11.35
CA VAL A 22 1.15 -4.37 -12.68
C VAL A 22 2.42 -4.62 -13.50
N LEU A 23 2.39 -5.65 -14.33
CA LEU A 23 3.56 -6.15 -15.05
C LEU A 23 3.50 -5.96 -16.57
N TYR A 24 2.30 -5.80 -17.16
CA TYR A 24 2.15 -5.84 -18.61
C TYR A 24 1.65 -4.52 -19.19
N CYS A 25 2.09 -4.16 -20.39
CA CYS A 25 1.46 -3.08 -21.14
C CYS A 25 0.21 -3.57 -21.88
N ARG A 26 -0.62 -2.66 -22.38
CA ARG A 26 -1.85 -2.99 -23.13
C ARG A 26 -1.66 -3.95 -24.30
N GLN A 27 -0.50 -3.88 -24.97
CA GLN A 27 -0.22 -4.74 -26.12
C GLN A 27 0.35 -6.11 -25.72
N CYS A 28 0.83 -6.25 -24.48
CA CYS A 28 1.45 -7.48 -23.98
C CYS A 28 0.60 -8.21 -22.93
N GLY A 29 -0.47 -7.60 -22.40
CA GLY A 29 -1.29 -8.20 -21.34
C GLY A 29 -2.07 -9.44 -21.77
N GLY A 30 -2.48 -9.55 -23.04
CA GLY A 30 -3.36 -10.63 -23.47
C GLY A 30 -4.83 -10.39 -23.05
N ALA A 31 -5.73 -11.26 -23.53
CA ALA A 31 -7.17 -11.03 -23.44
C ALA A 31 -7.73 -11.02 -22.00
N GLN A 32 -7.08 -11.72 -21.08
CA GLN A 32 -7.53 -11.83 -19.68
C GLN A 32 -6.89 -10.79 -18.75
N ALA A 33 -6.01 -9.93 -19.26
CA ALA A 33 -5.33 -8.95 -18.41
C ALA A 33 -6.23 -7.75 -18.08
N VAL A 34 -6.16 -7.31 -16.83
CA VAL A 34 -6.99 -6.26 -16.27
C VAL A 34 -6.19 -4.96 -16.17
N ASP A 35 -6.73 -3.87 -16.70
CA ASP A 35 -6.14 -2.53 -16.55
C ASP A 35 -6.44 -1.97 -15.18
N VAL A 36 -5.57 -2.25 -14.21
CA VAL A 36 -5.71 -1.73 -12.84
C VAL A 36 -5.33 -0.24 -12.74
N THR A 37 -4.56 0.28 -13.71
CA THR A 37 -4.21 1.73 -13.73
C THR A 37 -5.34 2.61 -14.23
N HIS A 38 -6.20 2.08 -15.11
CA HIS A 38 -7.39 2.73 -15.63
C HIS A 38 -8.63 1.90 -15.33
N ALA A 39 -8.70 1.37 -14.10
CA ALA A 39 -9.85 0.61 -13.64
C ALA A 39 -11.13 1.41 -13.94
N LYS A 40 -12.09 0.72 -14.55
CA LYS A 40 -13.42 1.24 -14.82
C LYS A 40 -14.38 0.70 -13.79
N CYS A 41 -15.42 1.48 -13.49
CA CYS A 41 -16.47 1.04 -12.60
C CYS A 41 -17.11 -0.27 -13.06
N ALA A 42 -17.21 -1.24 -12.15
CA ALA A 42 -17.84 -2.54 -12.36
C ALA A 42 -19.32 -2.44 -12.78
N GLY A 43 -20.00 -1.32 -12.46
CA GLY A 43 -21.35 -1.05 -12.94
C GLY A 43 -21.45 -0.62 -14.41
N GLY A 44 -20.37 -0.73 -15.20
CA GLY A 44 -20.39 -0.50 -16.65
C GLY A 44 -20.51 0.96 -17.10
N CYS A 45 -20.54 1.92 -16.17
CA CYS A 45 -20.77 3.32 -16.49
C CYS A 45 -19.55 4.09 -17.04
N GLY A 46 -18.41 3.43 -17.21
CA GLY A 46 -17.17 4.03 -17.73
C GLY A 46 -16.46 5.03 -16.81
N LYS A 47 -17.04 5.39 -15.65
CA LYS A 47 -16.41 6.27 -14.65
C LYS A 47 -15.29 5.57 -13.90
N ARG A 48 -14.31 6.35 -13.40
CA ARG A 48 -13.29 5.84 -12.48
C ARG A 48 -13.93 5.44 -11.15
N PRO A 49 -13.64 4.24 -10.65
CA PRO A 49 -14.20 3.79 -9.40
C PRO A 49 -13.34 4.25 -8.23
N HIS A 50 -14.03 4.67 -7.17
CA HIS A 50 -13.45 5.19 -5.92
C HIS A 50 -14.32 4.80 -4.72
N PHE A 51 -15.38 4.02 -4.94
CA PHE A 51 -16.36 3.64 -3.94
C PHE A 51 -16.31 2.14 -3.72
N GLU A 52 -16.47 1.74 -2.46
CA GLU A 52 -16.59 0.36 -2.02
C GLU A 52 -17.99 0.10 -1.46
N ARG A 53 -18.53 -1.10 -1.71
CA ARG A 53 -19.75 -1.57 -1.07
C ARG A 53 -19.42 -2.32 0.22
N PRO A 54 -20.35 -2.37 1.18
CA PRO A 54 -20.21 -3.25 2.34
C PRO A 54 -19.98 -4.70 1.88
N GLY A 55 -18.88 -5.32 2.30
CA GLY A 55 -18.51 -6.70 1.94
C GLY A 55 -17.75 -6.87 0.61
N GLU A 56 -17.58 -5.82 -0.19
CA GLU A 56 -16.88 -5.88 -1.49
C GLU A 56 -15.66 -4.94 -1.49
N PRO A 57 -14.51 -5.36 -0.92
CA PRO A 57 -13.27 -4.59 -0.99
C PRO A 57 -12.74 -4.45 -2.42
N GLY A 58 -11.98 -3.38 -2.67
CA GLY A 58 -11.21 -3.20 -3.91
C GLY A 58 -11.65 -2.02 -4.76
N ASN A 59 -12.38 -1.07 -4.19
CA ASN A 59 -12.75 0.22 -4.78
C ASN A 59 -13.26 0.19 -6.23
N ILE A 60 -14.03 -0.84 -6.59
CA ILE A 60 -14.48 -1.14 -7.97
C ILE A 60 -15.75 -0.40 -8.42
N TYR A 61 -16.41 0.36 -7.55
CA TYR A 61 -17.61 1.13 -7.90
C TYR A 61 -17.36 2.63 -8.00
N CYS A 62 -18.12 3.32 -8.86
CA CYS A 62 -18.25 4.77 -8.79
C CYS A 62 -19.42 5.14 -7.86
N ARG A 63 -19.52 6.41 -7.45
CA ARG A 63 -20.59 6.89 -6.57
C ARG A 63 -22.00 6.44 -7.00
N ALA A 64 -22.30 6.56 -8.28
CA ALA A 64 -23.61 6.23 -8.83
C ALA A 64 -23.89 4.72 -8.84
N CYS A 65 -22.85 3.90 -9.02
CA CYS A 65 -22.97 2.45 -9.06
C CYS A 65 -22.75 1.80 -7.68
N GLY A 66 -22.24 2.52 -6.69
CA GLY A 66 -21.97 2.01 -5.35
C GLY A 66 -23.24 1.61 -4.61
N GLY A 67 -24.35 2.33 -4.81
CA GLY A 67 -25.59 2.07 -4.07
C GLY A 67 -25.56 2.60 -2.63
N ALA A 68 -26.61 2.29 -1.86
CA ALA A 68 -26.74 2.74 -0.48
C ALA A 68 -25.65 2.10 0.40
N GLY A 69 -25.03 2.92 1.27
CA GLY A 69 -23.95 2.47 2.15
C GLY A 69 -22.57 2.35 1.49
N ALA A 70 -22.43 2.72 0.21
CA ALA A 70 -21.13 2.74 -0.44
C ALA A 70 -20.24 3.88 0.11
N VAL A 71 -18.96 3.55 0.37
CA VAL A 71 -17.99 4.45 0.99
C VAL A 71 -17.00 4.95 -0.07
N ASP A 72 -16.79 6.27 -0.17
CA ASP A 72 -15.72 6.84 -0.98
C ASP A 72 -14.38 6.59 -0.28
N VAL A 73 -13.57 5.67 -0.82
CA VAL A 73 -12.25 5.33 -0.25
C VAL A 73 -11.14 6.29 -0.67
N LYS A 74 -11.38 7.13 -1.68
CA LYS A 74 -10.39 8.10 -2.15
C LYS A 74 -10.51 9.42 -1.38
N ASN A 75 -11.74 9.88 -1.18
CA ASN A 75 -12.04 11.13 -0.48
C ASN A 75 -12.74 10.87 0.85
N VAL A 76 -12.17 9.97 1.65
CA VAL A 76 -12.75 9.60 2.95
C VAL A 76 -12.89 10.86 3.81
N LYS A 77 -14.09 11.10 4.31
CA LYS A 77 -14.40 12.12 5.31
C LYS A 77 -14.61 11.44 6.66
N CYS A 78 -14.32 12.17 7.73
CA CYS A 78 -14.54 11.67 9.07
C CYS A 78 -16.02 11.25 9.26
N ALA A 79 -16.23 9.99 9.67
CA ALA A 79 -17.54 9.40 9.92
C ALA A 79 -18.33 10.10 11.05
N GLY A 80 -17.65 10.85 11.92
CA GLY A 80 -18.29 11.71 12.91
C GLY A 80 -18.92 12.99 12.36
N GLY A 81 -18.99 13.18 11.04
CA GLY A 81 -19.69 14.31 10.41
C GLY A 81 -18.97 15.67 10.51
N CYS A 82 -17.76 15.72 11.06
CA CYS A 82 -17.05 16.98 11.29
C CYS A 82 -16.31 17.54 10.05
N GLY A 83 -16.39 16.89 8.90
CA GLY A 83 -15.76 17.32 7.64
C GLY A 83 -14.23 17.18 7.57
N LYS A 84 -13.54 16.86 8.68
CA LYS A 84 -12.09 16.65 8.74
C LYS A 84 -11.67 15.38 7.98
N THR A 85 -10.44 15.38 7.48
CA THR A 85 -9.81 14.16 6.94
C THR A 85 -9.56 13.18 8.09
N PRO A 86 -10.00 11.91 7.97
CA PRO A 86 -9.77 10.94 9.03
C PRO A 86 -8.32 10.49 9.07
N CYS A 87 -7.81 10.26 10.27
CA CYS A 87 -6.49 9.70 10.56
C CYS A 87 -6.52 8.62 11.65
N PHE A 88 -7.69 8.37 12.25
CA PHE A 88 -7.91 7.44 13.33
C PHE A 88 -8.77 6.26 12.87
N GLU A 89 -8.44 5.07 13.36
CA GLU A 89 -9.19 3.82 13.19
C GLU A 89 -9.63 3.31 14.56
N ARG A 90 -10.83 2.71 14.64
CA ARG A 90 -11.34 2.10 15.86
C ARG A 90 -11.17 0.57 15.80
N PRO A 91 -10.95 -0.11 16.94
CA PRO A 91 -10.91 -1.56 16.95
C PRO A 91 -12.17 -2.17 16.34
N GLY A 92 -12.01 -3.07 15.35
CA GLY A 92 -13.10 -3.77 14.68
C GLY A 92 -13.80 -2.99 13.56
N GLU A 93 -13.46 -1.71 13.33
CA GLU A 93 -13.90 -0.99 12.14
C GLU A 93 -12.91 -1.17 10.99
N ARG A 94 -13.40 -1.09 9.75
CA ARG A 94 -12.56 -1.31 8.57
C ARG A 94 -12.05 0.03 8.04
N GLY A 95 -10.79 0.33 8.33
CA GLY A 95 -10.05 1.44 7.76
C GLY A 95 -10.15 2.76 8.54
N VAL A 96 -9.54 3.79 7.97
CA VAL A 96 -9.30 5.07 8.64
C VAL A 96 -10.51 5.99 8.52
N LEU A 97 -11.46 5.85 9.44
CA LEU A 97 -12.78 6.52 9.33
C LEU A 97 -12.96 7.73 10.25
N PHE A 98 -12.12 7.91 11.29
CA PHE A 98 -12.32 8.98 12.26
C PHE A 98 -11.19 10.00 12.25
N CYS A 99 -11.49 11.23 12.66
CA CYS A 99 -10.45 12.18 13.06
C CYS A 99 -10.23 12.07 14.57
N ARG A 100 -9.16 12.70 15.08
CA ARG A 100 -8.80 12.67 16.50
C ARG A 100 -9.97 12.97 17.45
N SER A 101 -10.77 14.00 17.14
CA SER A 101 -11.90 14.41 17.98
C SER A 101 -13.11 13.49 17.89
N CYS A 102 -13.19 12.65 16.86
CA CYS A 102 -14.32 11.73 16.65
C CYS A 102 -13.94 10.26 16.88
N GLY A 103 -12.66 9.95 17.07
CA GLY A 103 -12.15 8.59 17.24
C GLY A 103 -12.59 7.93 18.55
N GLY A 104 -12.75 8.68 19.63
CA GLY A 104 -12.96 8.09 20.95
C GLY A 104 -11.64 7.62 21.58
N ALA A 105 -11.72 7.07 22.79
CA ALA A 105 -10.53 6.74 23.60
C ALA A 105 -9.69 5.61 23.01
N ASP A 106 -10.34 4.59 22.44
CA ASP A 106 -9.65 3.39 21.93
C ASP A 106 -9.18 3.53 20.48
N ALA A 107 -9.39 4.69 19.85
CA ALA A 107 -8.99 4.88 18.46
C ALA A 107 -7.50 5.15 18.30
N VAL A 108 -6.91 4.54 17.28
CA VAL A 108 -5.48 4.60 16.98
C VAL A 108 -5.24 5.54 15.80
N ASP A 109 -4.31 6.50 15.93
CA ASP A 109 -3.86 7.31 14.78
C ASP A 109 -2.96 6.48 13.88
N VAL A 110 -3.47 6.12 12.70
CA VAL A 110 -2.77 5.27 11.73
C VAL A 110 -2.08 6.08 10.63
N LYS A 111 -2.32 7.40 10.54
CA LYS A 111 -1.63 8.27 9.56
C LYS A 111 -0.47 9.03 10.16
N ASN A 112 -0.58 9.43 11.42
CA ASN A 112 0.43 10.19 12.14
C ASN A 112 0.99 9.38 13.30
N VAL A 113 1.30 8.10 13.04
CA VAL A 113 1.86 7.19 14.04
C VAL A 113 3.10 7.84 14.66
N LYS A 114 3.14 7.85 16.00
CA LYS A 114 4.28 8.33 16.78
C LYS A 114 5.00 7.15 17.38
N CYS A 115 6.30 7.32 17.58
CA CYS A 115 7.12 6.33 18.26
C CYS A 115 6.48 5.93 19.60
N ALA A 116 6.26 4.64 19.79
CA ALA A 116 5.70 4.04 21.00
C ALA A 116 6.56 4.27 22.25
N GLY A 117 7.85 4.62 22.07
CA GLY A 117 8.72 5.07 23.16
C GLY A 117 8.42 6.47 23.70
N GLY A 118 7.37 7.16 23.21
CA GLY A 118 6.93 8.45 23.74
C GLY A 118 7.80 9.65 23.34
N CYS A 119 8.79 9.46 22.47
CA CYS A 119 9.75 10.52 22.09
C CYS A 119 9.23 11.49 21.01
N GLY A 120 8.00 11.28 20.50
CA GLY A 120 7.36 12.14 19.49
C GLY A 120 7.91 12.03 18.06
N LYS A 121 8.98 11.25 17.85
CA LYS A 121 9.56 10.98 16.52
C LYS A 121 8.64 10.07 15.69
N THR A 122 8.74 10.18 14.37
CA THR A 122 8.10 9.23 13.45
C THR A 122 8.80 7.87 13.59
N PRO A 123 8.05 6.76 13.75
CA PRO A 123 8.66 5.45 13.84
C PRO A 123 9.19 5.01 12.47
N CYS A 124 10.33 4.31 12.50
CA CYS A 124 10.97 3.72 11.33
C CYS A 124 11.56 2.33 11.62
N PHE A 125 11.46 1.86 12.85
CA PHE A 125 12.02 0.62 13.36
C PHE A 125 10.91 -0.33 13.81
N GLU A 126 11.10 -1.60 13.49
CA GLU A 126 10.26 -2.72 13.90
C GLU A 126 11.07 -3.64 14.83
N ARG A 127 10.44 -4.13 15.91
CA ARG A 127 11.08 -5.10 16.82
C ARG A 127 10.83 -6.54 16.38
N PRO A 128 11.70 -7.49 16.75
CA PRO A 128 11.48 -8.90 16.44
C PRO A 128 10.12 -9.38 16.96
N GLY A 129 9.30 -9.96 16.07
CA GLY A 129 7.99 -10.51 16.40
C GLY A 129 6.82 -9.52 16.38
N GLU A 130 7.08 -8.22 16.21
CA GLU A 130 6.05 -7.24 15.90
C GLU A 130 5.74 -7.25 14.38
N ARG A 131 4.59 -6.68 13.99
CA ARG A 131 4.20 -6.51 12.57
C ARG A 131 4.04 -5.05 12.16
N ASP A 132 4.16 -4.16 13.14
CA ASP A 132 3.87 -2.74 13.00
C ASP A 132 5.16 -1.93 13.24
N ILE A 133 5.32 -0.86 12.47
CA ILE A 133 6.46 0.04 12.57
C ILE A 133 6.21 1.03 13.70
N LEU A 134 6.54 0.63 14.93
CA LEU A 134 6.14 1.37 16.13
C LEU A 134 7.25 2.19 16.80
N TYR A 135 8.53 1.96 16.47
CA TYR A 135 9.63 2.63 17.18
C TYR A 135 10.48 3.50 16.27
N CYS A 136 11.10 4.54 16.81
CA CYS A 136 12.22 5.20 16.15
C CYS A 136 13.54 4.51 16.52
N ARG A 137 14.63 4.86 15.86
CA ARG A 137 15.98 4.35 16.14
C ARG A 137 16.32 4.30 17.64
N ASP A 138 16.07 5.40 18.34
CA ASP A 138 16.47 5.53 19.75
C ASP A 138 15.59 4.71 20.71
N CYS A 139 14.41 4.28 20.27
CA CYS A 139 13.45 3.55 21.09
C CYS A 139 13.27 2.09 20.65
N GLY A 140 13.82 1.71 19.49
CA GLY A 140 13.68 0.37 18.93
C GLY A 140 14.39 -0.71 19.75
N GLY A 141 15.50 -0.36 20.41
CA GLY A 141 16.37 -1.35 21.04
C GLY A 141 17.36 -1.94 20.03
N THR A 142 18.27 -2.79 20.53
CA THR A 142 19.42 -3.29 19.75
C THR A 142 19.04 -4.27 18.64
N GLU A 143 17.94 -5.01 18.81
CA GLU A 143 17.48 -6.00 17.83
C GLU A 143 16.46 -5.45 16.84
N ALA A 144 16.08 -4.17 16.96
CA ALA A 144 15.12 -3.57 16.05
C ALA A 144 15.73 -3.23 14.70
N VAL A 145 14.93 -3.41 13.63
CA VAL A 145 15.35 -3.25 12.25
C VAL A 145 14.74 -1.98 11.66
N ASP A 146 15.56 -1.15 10.99
CA ASP A 146 15.07 0.02 10.24
C ASP A 146 14.39 -0.44 8.95
N VAL A 147 13.06 -0.42 8.94
CA VAL A 147 12.24 -0.84 7.80
C VAL A 147 11.90 0.31 6.86
N SER A 148 12.10 1.56 7.30
CA SER A 148 11.82 2.74 6.47
C SER A 148 13.00 3.13 5.60
N HIS A 149 14.23 2.95 6.09
CA HIS A 149 15.47 3.37 5.43
C HIS A 149 16.37 2.19 5.09
N ILE A 150 15.78 1.06 4.70
CA ILE A 150 16.51 -0.12 4.23
C ILE A 150 17.37 0.28 3.03
N LYS A 151 18.65 -0.07 3.07
CA LYS A 151 19.61 0.13 1.98
C LYS A 151 19.93 -1.20 1.32
N CYS A 152 20.23 -1.14 0.03
CA CYS A 152 20.71 -2.28 -0.73
C CYS A 152 21.91 -2.94 -0.03
N ALA A 153 21.84 -4.25 0.19
CA ALA A 153 22.91 -5.05 0.78
C ALA A 153 24.19 -5.06 -0.08
N GLY A 154 24.10 -4.70 -1.37
CA GLY A 154 25.27 -4.48 -2.23
C GLY A 154 26.04 -3.18 -1.96
N GLY A 155 25.68 -2.41 -0.93
CA GLY A 155 26.43 -1.22 -0.48
C GLY A 155 26.28 0.02 -1.37
N CYS A 156 25.47 -0.03 -2.43
CA CYS A 156 25.31 1.08 -3.38
C CYS A 156 24.41 2.23 -2.87
N GLY A 157 23.88 2.14 -1.65
CA GLY A 157 23.06 3.18 -1.03
C GLY A 157 21.64 3.36 -1.61
N THR A 158 21.29 2.64 -2.68
CA THR A 158 19.95 2.65 -3.26
C THR A 158 18.95 1.85 -2.42
N ARG A 159 17.65 2.16 -2.52
CA ARG A 159 16.60 1.37 -1.89
C ARG A 159 16.51 0.01 -2.57
N PRO A 160 16.47 -1.11 -1.82
CA PRO A 160 16.32 -2.41 -2.43
C PRO A 160 14.93 -2.55 -3.05
N SER A 161 14.86 -3.34 -4.12
CA SER A 161 13.66 -3.53 -4.95
C SER A 161 13.57 -4.92 -5.60
N VAL A 162 14.54 -5.80 -5.38
CA VAL A 162 14.55 -7.15 -5.95
C VAL A 162 14.89 -8.18 -4.88
N GLU A 163 14.36 -9.38 -5.08
CA GLU A 163 14.68 -10.59 -4.32
C GLU A 163 15.61 -11.48 -5.17
N LYS A 164 16.52 -12.18 -4.51
CA LYS A 164 17.35 -13.19 -5.18
C LYS A 164 16.71 -14.58 -5.03
N PRO A 165 16.86 -15.47 -6.02
CA PRO A 165 16.41 -16.85 -5.87
C PRO A 165 17.00 -17.51 -4.62
N GLY A 166 16.16 -18.00 -3.72
CA GLY A 166 16.58 -18.66 -2.48
C GLY A 166 16.84 -17.75 -1.27
N GLU A 167 16.78 -16.42 -1.44
CA GLU A 167 16.92 -15.44 -0.35
C GLU A 167 15.61 -14.65 -0.19
N PRO A 168 14.72 -15.05 0.75
CA PRO A 168 13.46 -14.34 0.97
C PRO A 168 13.72 -12.94 1.53
N GLY A 169 13.09 -11.93 0.92
CA GLY A 169 13.19 -10.53 1.33
C GLY A 169 13.88 -9.63 0.32
N VAL A 170 13.32 -8.42 0.18
CA VAL A 170 13.79 -7.38 -0.75
C VAL A 170 15.06 -6.71 -0.20
N LEU A 171 16.21 -7.34 -0.43
CA LEU A 171 17.52 -6.91 0.13
C LEU A 171 18.45 -6.24 -0.88
N PHE A 172 18.23 -6.45 -2.17
CA PHE A 172 19.10 -5.90 -3.23
C PHE A 172 18.34 -4.90 -4.11
N CYS A 173 19.06 -3.96 -4.72
CA CYS A 173 18.52 -3.17 -5.82
C CYS A 173 18.72 -3.90 -7.15
N ARG A 174 18.03 -3.46 -8.21
CA ARG A 174 18.13 -4.09 -9.54
C ARG A 174 19.58 -4.25 -10.03
N THR A 175 20.45 -3.28 -9.78
CA THR A 175 21.84 -3.33 -10.22
C THR A 175 22.68 -4.32 -9.41
N CYS A 176 22.37 -4.52 -8.12
CA CYS A 176 23.12 -5.40 -7.23
C CYS A 176 22.50 -6.81 -7.10
N GLY A 177 21.29 -7.02 -7.63
CA GLY A 177 20.56 -8.29 -7.54
C GLY A 177 21.07 -9.38 -8.46
N GLY A 178 21.75 -9.03 -9.55
CA GLY A 178 22.13 -9.99 -10.60
C GLY A 178 20.99 -10.24 -11.60
N GLU A 179 21.28 -10.99 -12.66
CA GLU A 179 20.35 -11.19 -13.78
C GLU A 179 19.13 -12.05 -13.42
N GLU A 180 19.27 -12.94 -12.44
CA GLU A 180 18.20 -13.84 -11.98
C GLU A 180 17.31 -13.22 -10.89
N ALA A 181 17.51 -11.94 -10.55
CA ALA A 181 16.76 -11.28 -9.49
C ALA A 181 15.31 -11.01 -9.89
N ILE A 182 14.39 -11.33 -9.00
CA ILE A 182 12.94 -11.17 -9.19
C ILE A 182 12.54 -9.80 -8.63
N ASN A 183 11.74 -9.05 -9.40
CA ASN A 183 11.24 -7.75 -8.98
C ASN A 183 9.96 -7.92 -8.15
N VAL A 184 9.88 -7.23 -7.01
CA VAL A 184 8.73 -7.28 -6.07
C VAL A 184 8.06 -5.91 -6.00
#